data_AF-A0A016VID8-F1
#
_entry.id   AF-A0A016VID8-F1
#
_cell.length_a   1.000
_cell.length_b   1.000
_cell.length_c   1.000
_cell.angle_alpha   90.00
_cell.angle_beta   90.00
_cell.angle_gamma   90.00
#
_symmetry.space_group_name_H-M   'P 1'
#
loop_
_entity.id
_entity.type
_entity.pdbx_description
1 polymer ?
#
loop_
_entity_poly.entity_id
_entity_poly.type
_entity_poly.pdbx_seq_one_letter_code
_entity_poly.pdbx_strand_id
1 'polypeptide(L)' 'MRTRRIEDRDAYLVAKREAKKCVAIDKSQHYKELYDALNTSEGEKLLYRLLKARRRSTTMVTGHLGIIRWQMKTFCEV' A
#
# COMPACT_ATOMS: atom_id res chain seq x y z
N MET A 1 -34.62 -26.69 16.14
CA MET A 1 -34.25 -26.22 14.78
C MET A 1 -33.16 -25.16 14.86
N ARG A 2 -31.90 -25.53 14.60
CA ARG A 2 -30.73 -24.60 14.60
C ARG A 2 -29.85 -24.75 13.35
N THR A 3 -30.18 -25.69 12.47
CA THR A 3 -29.39 -26.14 11.31
C THR A 3 -29.43 -25.17 10.13
N ARG A 4 -30.62 -24.62 9.82
CA ARG A 4 -30.82 -23.67 8.70
C ARG A 4 -29.87 -22.46 8.74
N ARG A 5 -29.66 -21.84 9.92
CA ARG A 5 -28.76 -20.67 10.06
C ARG A 5 -27.28 -21.00 9.84
N ILE A 6 -26.86 -22.25 10.05
CA ILE A 6 -25.49 -22.69 9.85
C ILE A 6 -25.26 -22.93 8.36
N GLU A 7 -26.22 -23.60 7.70
CA GLU A 7 -26.24 -23.81 6.25
C GLU A 7 -26.23 -22.48 5.47
N ASP A 8 -27.05 -21.50 5.90
CA ASP A 8 -27.09 -20.16 5.30
C ASP A 8 -25.75 -19.41 5.48
N ARG A 9 -25.10 -19.60 6.64
CA ARG A 9 -23.79 -19.00 6.93
C ARG A 9 -22.69 -19.64 6.08
N ASP A 10 -22.71 -20.95 5.93
CA ASP A 10 -21.72 -21.67 5.14
C ASP A 10 -21.88 -21.36 3.65
N ALA A 11 -23.11 -21.28 3.14
CA ALA A 11 -23.41 -20.80 1.80
C ALA A 11 -22.90 -19.37 1.56
N TYR A 12 -23.12 -18.46 2.53
CA TYR A 12 -22.56 -17.11 2.47
C TYR A 12 -21.03 -17.11 2.43
N LEU A 13 -20.37 -17.93 3.24
CA LEU A 13 -18.91 -18.01 3.27
C LEU A 13 -18.33 -18.53 1.96
N VAL A 14 -19.01 -19.48 1.31
CA VAL A 14 -18.64 -19.98 -0.03
C VAL A 14 -18.77 -18.86 -1.05
N ALA A 15 -19.93 -18.20 -1.15
CA ALA A 15 -20.16 -17.11 -2.09
C ALA A 15 -19.17 -15.94 -1.87
N LYS A 16 -18.87 -15.59 -0.61
CA LYS A 16 -17.88 -14.57 -0.28
C LYS A 16 -16.47 -14.95 -0.72
N ARG A 17 -16.08 -16.22 -0.59
CA ARG A 17 -14.77 -16.71 -1.05
C ARG A 17 -14.69 -16.64 -2.56
N GLU A 18 -15.73 -17.03 -3.28
CA GLU A 18 -15.81 -16.96 -4.73
C GLU A 18 -15.72 -15.51 -5.23
N ALA A 19 -16.51 -14.60 -4.65
CA ALA A 19 -16.44 -13.18 -4.99
C ALA A 19 -15.02 -12.61 -4.77
N LYS A 20 -14.37 -12.96 -3.65
CA LYS A 20 -12.98 -12.54 -3.40
C LYS A 20 -11.99 -13.12 -4.41
N LYS A 21 -12.18 -14.38 -4.84
CA LYS A 21 -11.35 -14.98 -5.90
C LYS A 21 -11.51 -14.22 -7.21
N CYS A 22 -12.74 -13.91 -7.62
CA CYS A 22 -12.99 -13.14 -8.84
C CYS A 22 -12.30 -11.77 -8.79
N VAL A 23 -12.44 -11.05 -7.67
CA VAL A 23 -11.76 -9.75 -7.49
C VAL A 23 -10.23 -9.89 -7.51
N ALA A 24 -9.68 -10.96 -6.92
CA ALA A 24 -8.24 -11.19 -6.93
C ALA A 24 -7.72 -11.50 -8.33
N ILE A 25 -8.45 -12.30 -9.11
CA ILE A 25 -8.12 -12.63 -10.50
C ILE A 25 -8.17 -11.37 -11.36
N ASP A 26 -9.24 -10.58 -11.25
CA ASP A 26 -9.41 -9.35 -12.02
C ASP A 26 -8.31 -8.32 -11.74
N LYS A 27 -7.98 -8.12 -10.45
CA LYS A 27 -6.82 -7.29 -10.07
C LYS A 27 -5.50 -7.84 -10.59
N SER A 28 -5.30 -9.15 -10.47
CA SER A 28 -4.08 -9.79 -10.98
C SER A 28 -3.93 -9.61 -12.48
N GLN A 29 -5.03 -9.69 -13.23
CA GLN A 29 -5.03 -9.54 -14.67
C GLN A 29 -4.81 -8.08 -15.07
N HIS A 30 -5.53 -7.15 -14.44
CA HIS A 30 -5.41 -5.72 -14.70
C HIS A 30 -3.99 -5.20 -14.45
N TYR A 31 -3.33 -5.66 -13.38
CA TYR A 31 -1.97 -5.22 -13.05
C TYR A 31 -0.87 -6.13 -13.60
N LYS A 32 -1.20 -7.18 -14.35
CA LYS A 32 -0.22 -8.16 -14.85
C LYS A 32 0.87 -7.48 -15.67
N GLU A 33 0.48 -6.66 -16.64
CA GLU A 33 1.40 -5.94 -17.53
C GLU A 33 2.31 -4.97 -16.76
N LEU A 34 1.76 -4.33 -15.72
CA LEU A 34 2.53 -3.45 -14.84
C LEU A 34 3.61 -4.23 -14.08
N TYR A 35 3.27 -5.41 -13.54
CA TYR A 35 4.23 -6.26 -12.84
C TYR A 35 5.25 -6.88 -13.79
N ASP A 36 4.84 -7.27 -14.99
CA ASP A 36 5.73 -7.79 -16.03
C ASP A 36 6.76 -6.72 -16.46
N ALA A 37 6.31 -5.46 -16.64
CA ALA A 37 7.20 -4.33 -16.92
C ALA A 37 8.15 -4.04 -15.74
N LEU A 38 7.71 -4.24 -14.50
CA LEU A 38 8.51 -4.03 -13.30
C LEU A 38 9.65 -5.05 -13.14
N ASN A 39 9.45 -6.28 -13.64
CA ASN A 39 10.45 -7.35 -13.63
C ASN A 39 11.54 -7.18 -14.70
N THR A 40 11.51 -6.09 -15.47
CA THR A 40 12.58 -5.73 -16.42
C THR A 40 13.64 -4.86 -15.73
N SER A 41 14.86 -4.84 -16.27
CA SER A 41 15.94 -3.97 -15.76
C SER A 41 15.56 -2.47 -15.78
N GLU A 42 14.73 -2.06 -16.75
CA GLU A 42 14.21 -0.68 -16.80
C GLU A 42 13.15 -0.42 -15.71
N GLY A 43 12.33 -1.43 -15.37
CA GLY A 43 11.40 -1.40 -14.25
C GLY A 43 12.10 -1.20 -12.90
N GLU A 44 13.21 -1.90 -12.67
CA GLU A 44 14.04 -1.74 -11.47
C GLU A 44 14.63 -0.32 -11.35
N LYS A 45 15.08 0.26 -12.47
CA LYS A 45 15.58 1.65 -12.51
C LYS A 45 14.47 2.64 -12.19
N LEU A 46 13.25 2.42 -12.69
CA LEU A 46 12.08 3.24 -12.36
C LEU A 46 11.76 3.19 -10.86
N LEU A 47 11.72 1.99 -10.27
CA LEU A 47 11.55 1.80 -8.83
C LEU A 47 12.62 2.53 -8.02
N TYR A 48 13.89 2.39 -8.41
CA TYR A 48 15.00 3.06 -7.75
C TYR A 48 14.86 4.59 -7.80
N ARG A 49 14.47 5.16 -8.95
CA ARG A 49 14.21 6.61 -9.08
C ARG A 49 13.08 7.06 -8.18
N LEU A 50 12.00 6.28 -8.10
CA LEU A 50 10.82 6.57 -7.28
C LEU A 50 11.15 6.51 -5.78
N LEU A 51 11.89 5.48 -5.35
CA LEU A 51 12.41 5.36 -3.98
C LEU A 51 13.34 6.53 -3.62
N LYS A 52 14.23 6.92 -4.55
CA LYS A 52 15.15 8.06 -4.35
C LYS A 52 14.38 9.37 -4.22
N ALA A 53 13.36 9.59 -5.05
CA ALA A 53 12.50 10.77 -4.96
C ALA A 53 11.72 10.80 -3.64
N ARG A 54 11.13 9.66 -3.23
CA ARG A 54 10.45 9.54 -1.94
C ARG A 54 11.39 9.83 -0.77
N ARG A 55 12.59 9.22 -0.76
CA ARG A 55 13.60 9.46 0.28
C ARG A 55 13.97 10.94 0.38
N ARG A 56 14.20 11.60 -0.76
CA ARG A 56 14.46 13.05 -0.80
C ARG A 56 13.30 13.85 -0.20
N SER A 57 12.07 13.56 -0.60
CA SER A 57 10.87 14.21 -0.06
C SER A 57 10.74 14.00 1.46
N THR A 58 10.95 12.78 1.94
CA THR A 58 10.87 12.45 3.37
C THR A 58 11.99 13.13 4.15
N THR A 59 13.24 13.09 3.68
CA THR A 59 14.36 13.78 4.33
C THR A 59 14.16 15.30 4.35
N MET A 60 13.62 15.88 3.30
CA MET A 60 13.27 17.31 3.26
C MET A 60 12.20 17.64 4.31
N VAL A 61 11.10 16.88 4.36
CA VAL A 61 10.03 17.08 5.35
C VAL A 61 10.53 16.89 6.79
N THR A 62 11.28 15.82 7.06
CA THR A 62 11.86 15.56 8.39
C THR A 62 12.89 16.63 8.77
N GLY A 63 13.67 17.13 7.80
CA GLY A 63 14.59 18.25 8.00
C GLY A 63 13.86 19.53 8.39
N HIS A 64 12.78 19.87 7.69
CA HIS A 64 11.93 21.01 8.05
C HIS A 64 11.29 20.87 9.43
N LEU A 65 10.76 19.68 9.77
CA LEU A 65 10.23 19.41 11.11
C LEU A 65 11.33 19.53 12.19
N GLY A 66 12.55 19.09 11.89
CA GLY A 66 13.71 19.25 12.75
C GLY A 66 14.08 20.71 12.99
N ILE A 67 14.06 21.54 11.95
CA ILE A 67 14.29 22.99 12.04
C ILE A 67 13.19 23.67 12.85
N ILE A 68 11.91 23.37 12.57
CA ILE A 68 10.77 23.94 13.32
C ILE A 68 10.85 23.56 14.79
N ARG A 69 11.16 22.29 15.10
CA ARG A 69 11.33 21.82 16.49
C ARG A 69 12.51 22.48 17.18
N TRP A 70 13.63 22.69 16.47
CA TRP A 70 14.80 23.37 17.00
C TRP A 70 14.50 24.84 17.28
N GLN A 71 13.84 25.54 16.35
CA GLN A 71 13.38 26.92 16.51
C GLN A 71 12.41 27.08 17.68
N MET A 72 11.44 26.18 17.85
CA MET A 72 10.55 26.18 19.03
C MET A 72 11.33 25.95 20.33
N LYS A 73 12.34 25.08 20.32
CA LYS A 73 13.15 24.81 21.51
C LYS A 73 14.03 26.00 21.88
N THR A 74 14.70 26.62 20.91
CA THR A 74 15.50 27.83 21.13
C THR A 74 14.64 29.04 21.51
N PHE A 75 13.42 29.14 20.96
CA PHE A 75 12.48 30.19 21.35
C PHE A 75 11.93 29.99 22.77
N CYS A 76 11.83 28.74 23.26
CA CYS A 76 11.34 28.44 24.59
C CYS A 76 12.45 28.47 25.68
N GLU A 77 13.72 28.50 25.28
CA GLU A 77 14.91 28.60 26.16
C GLU A 77 15.42 30.06 26.30
N VAL A 78 14.82 31.03 25.61
CA VAL A 78 15.03 32.49 25.75
C VAL A 78 13.87 33.10 26.51
#